data_AF-A0A835QJ19-F1
#
_entry.id   AF-A0A835QJ19-F1
#
_cell.length_a   1.000
_cell.length_b   1.000
_cell.length_c   1.000
_cell.angle_alpha   90.00
_cell.angle_beta   90.00
_cell.angle_gamma   90.00
#
_symmetry.space_group_name_H-M   'P 1'
#
loop_
_entity.id
_entity.type
_entity.pdbx_description
1 polymer ?
#
loop_
_entity_poly.entity_id
_entity_poly.type
_entity_poly.pdbx_seq_one_letter_code
_entity_poly.pdbx_strand_id
1 'polypeptide(L)'
;MGALDKGYGRLIVVALIILVYLGDAILILDIIDFLCQCHYWLGKTMDEQLLKEFYVPKYVLVPDSAVEVLPHAPACPVIVFINSKSGGQLGGDLLHTYRELLSEAQVFDLGEEGPDKVLYRIYANLERLKSSGDMVAAEIENSLRLIVAGGDGTASWLLGVVCDLKLSQPPPVATVPLGTGNNLPYSFGWGKKNPGTDRHAVEYFLNEVMKAREMKIDSWHITMRMRAPKEGSCDPIPPLELPHSLHAFHRVSPTDSLNVEGYDTFRGGFWNYFSMGMDAQVSYAFHSERKLHPERFKNQLVNQTTYAKLGCTQGWFCASLFHPTSRNIAQLAKVKIMKKHGQWEELHIPHSRVRVGHRGSDPDHSSLSDWWVHMPLIVSGWI
;
A
#
# COMPACT_ATOMS: atom_id res chain seq x y z
N MET A 1 -33.96 5.10 -20.65
CA MET A 1 -32.99 6.21 -20.54
C MET A 1 -33.57 7.50 -19.95
N GLY A 2 -34.68 7.51 -19.18
CA GLY A 2 -35.33 8.76 -18.73
C GLY A 2 -35.80 8.83 -17.27
N ALA A 3 -35.54 7.82 -16.44
CA ALA A 3 -35.99 7.78 -15.04
C ALA A 3 -34.86 7.66 -14.01
N LEU A 4 -33.73 7.02 -14.36
CA LEU A 4 -32.55 6.90 -13.48
C LEU A 4 -31.76 8.21 -13.33
N ASP A 5 -31.85 9.10 -14.32
CA ASP A 5 -31.07 10.35 -14.41
C ASP A 5 -31.55 11.44 -13.42
N LYS A 6 -32.86 11.46 -13.14
CA LYS A 6 -33.47 12.46 -12.23
C LYS A 6 -33.23 12.15 -10.74
N GLY A 7 -32.92 10.89 -10.39
CA GLY A 7 -32.65 10.46 -9.02
C GLY A 7 -31.25 10.83 -8.55
N TYR A 8 -30.24 10.60 -9.41
CA TYR A 8 -28.84 10.91 -9.12
C TYR A 8 -28.59 12.42 -9.02
N GLY A 9 -29.15 13.21 -9.94
CA GLY A 9 -29.01 14.68 -9.89
C GLY A 9 -29.57 15.30 -8.61
N ARG A 10 -30.69 14.77 -8.08
CA ARG A 10 -31.26 15.25 -6.82
C ARG A 10 -30.42 14.88 -5.60
N LEU A 11 -29.83 13.68 -5.58
CA LEU A 11 -28.95 13.25 -4.48
C LEU A 11 -27.66 14.10 -4.44
N ILE A 12 -27.08 14.39 -5.61
CA ILE A 12 -25.88 15.22 -5.76
C ILE A 12 -26.15 16.65 -5.29
N VAL A 13 -27.29 17.24 -5.68
CA VAL A 13 -27.69 18.58 -5.24
C VAL A 13 -27.90 18.63 -3.73
N VAL A 14 -28.54 17.61 -3.14
CA VAL A 14 -28.71 17.55 -1.67
C VAL A 14 -27.38 17.38 -0.95
N ALA A 15 -26.47 16.55 -1.46
CA ALA A 15 -25.13 16.38 -0.88
C ALA A 15 -24.30 17.66 -0.95
N LEU A 16 -24.31 18.37 -2.09
CA LEU A 16 -23.64 19.66 -2.26
C LEU A 16 -24.22 20.73 -1.33
N ILE A 17 -25.55 20.78 -1.17
CA ILE A 17 -26.21 21.73 -0.24
C ILE A 17 -25.80 21.45 1.22
N ILE A 18 -25.77 20.17 1.63
CA ILE A 18 -25.35 19.78 2.99
C ILE A 18 -23.88 20.15 3.24
N LEU A 19 -23.01 19.94 2.25
CA LEU A 19 -21.58 20.22 2.36
C LEU A 19 -21.28 21.72 2.38
N VAL A 20 -21.99 22.52 1.58
CA VAL A 20 -21.95 24.00 1.65
C VAL A 20 -22.35 24.50 3.04
N TYR A 21 -23.31 23.84 3.68
CA TYR A 21 -23.75 24.18 5.04
C TYR A 21 -22.74 23.82 6.15
N LEU A 22 -21.85 22.86 5.90
CA LEU A 22 -20.84 22.38 6.85
C LEU A 22 -19.49 23.11 6.74
N GLY A 23 -19.32 24.00 5.75
CA GLY A 23 -18.17 24.93 5.66
C GLY A 23 -16.85 24.32 5.17
N ASP A 24 -16.82 23.06 4.74
CA ASP A 24 -15.61 22.38 4.25
C ASP A 24 -15.38 22.63 2.75
N ALA A 25 -14.85 23.82 2.43
CA ALA A 25 -14.58 24.24 1.05
C ALA A 25 -13.67 23.28 0.26
N ILE A 26 -12.74 22.59 0.94
CA ILE A 26 -11.82 21.64 0.31
C ILE A 26 -12.57 20.38 -0.16
N LEU A 27 -13.44 19.83 0.68
CA LEU A 27 -14.20 18.62 0.34
C LEU A 27 -15.21 18.91 -0.78
N ILE A 28 -15.74 20.14 -0.84
CA ILE A 28 -16.63 20.59 -1.92
C ILE A 28 -15.89 20.65 -3.25
N LEU A 29 -14.66 21.19 -3.29
CA LEU A 29 -13.86 21.25 -4.51
C LEU A 29 -13.46 19.85 -5.00
N ASP A 30 -13.01 18.97 -4.10
CA ASP A 30 -12.68 17.58 -4.46
C ASP A 30 -13.88 16.80 -5.00
N ILE A 31 -15.08 17.04 -4.46
CA ILE A 31 -16.32 16.42 -4.94
C ILE A 31 -16.78 17.02 -6.26
N ILE A 32 -16.65 18.33 -6.45
CA ILE A 32 -16.98 18.99 -7.71
C ILE A 32 -16.02 18.53 -8.81
N ASP A 33 -14.72 18.46 -8.54
CA ASP A 33 -13.73 17.93 -9.48
C ASP A 33 -14.02 16.47 -9.80
N PHE A 34 -14.28 15.62 -8.79
CA PHE A 34 -14.68 14.23 -9.02
C PHE A 34 -15.95 14.12 -9.88
N LEU A 35 -16.98 14.93 -9.62
CA LEU A 35 -18.23 14.92 -10.38
C LEU A 35 -18.07 15.50 -11.79
N CYS A 36 -17.25 16.53 -11.97
CA CYS A 36 -16.92 17.09 -13.27
C CYS A 36 -16.09 16.10 -14.10
N GLN A 37 -15.15 15.40 -13.48
CA GLN A 37 -14.35 14.34 -14.10
C GLN A 37 -15.26 13.16 -14.49
N CYS A 38 -16.13 12.70 -13.58
CA CYS A 38 -17.13 11.69 -13.88
C CYS A 38 -18.06 12.14 -15.02
N HIS A 39 -18.57 13.37 -15.01
CA HIS A 39 -19.49 13.85 -16.04
C HIS A 39 -18.81 14.06 -17.41
N TYR A 40 -17.55 14.50 -17.44
CA TYR A 40 -16.76 14.66 -18.66
C TYR A 40 -16.42 13.31 -19.32
N TRP A 41 -16.20 12.27 -18.51
CA TRP A 41 -15.88 10.92 -18.98
C TRP A 41 -17.09 9.99 -19.11
N LEU A 42 -18.25 10.35 -18.54
CA LEU A 42 -19.55 9.68 -18.75
C LEU A 42 -19.98 9.86 -20.22
N GLY A 43 -19.40 9.05 -21.11
CA GLY A 43 -19.77 8.97 -22.52
C GLY A 43 -18.62 8.87 -23.52
N LYS A 44 -17.35 8.92 -23.10
CA LYS A 44 -16.20 8.72 -24.01
C LYS A 44 -15.41 7.49 -23.59
N THR A 45 -15.43 6.45 -24.43
CA THR A 45 -14.48 5.34 -24.36
C THR A 45 -13.11 5.83 -24.80
N MET A 46 -12.05 5.28 -24.20
CA MET A 46 -10.69 5.54 -24.66
C MET A 46 -10.54 5.10 -26.12
N ASP A 47 -9.88 5.93 -26.93
CA ASP A 47 -9.57 5.59 -28.31
C ASP A 47 -8.75 4.30 -28.37
N GLU A 48 -9.06 3.39 -29.30
CA GLU A 48 -8.34 2.12 -29.45
C GLU A 48 -6.85 2.35 -29.70
N GLN A 49 -6.50 3.45 -30.37
CA GLN A 49 -5.11 3.81 -30.60
C GLN A 49 -4.40 4.22 -29.30
N LEU A 50 -5.08 4.90 -28.38
CA LEU A 50 -4.52 5.23 -27.06
C LEU A 50 -4.42 4.00 -26.17
N LEU A 51 -5.36 3.05 -26.28
CA LEU A 51 -5.27 1.75 -25.58
C LEU A 51 -3.98 1.00 -25.94
N LYS A 52 -3.54 1.04 -27.20
CA LYS A 52 -2.29 0.39 -27.66
C LYS A 52 -1.04 0.88 -26.94
N GLU A 53 -1.03 2.12 -26.47
CA GLU A 53 0.10 2.70 -25.72
C GLU A 53 0.33 2.01 -24.36
N PHE A 54 -0.64 1.22 -23.88
CA PHE A 54 -0.56 0.46 -22.63
C PHE A 54 -0.13 -1.00 -22.83
N TYR A 55 -0.09 -1.51 -24.06
CA TYR A 55 0.18 -2.92 -24.31
C TYR A 55 1.66 -3.25 -24.18
N VAL A 56 1.96 -4.38 -23.55
CA VAL A 56 3.25 -5.03 -23.60
C VAL A 56 3.20 -6.14 -24.65
N PRO A 57 4.10 -6.15 -25.65
CA PRO A 57 4.14 -7.19 -26.68
C PRO A 57 4.32 -8.58 -26.08
N LYS A 58 3.63 -9.58 -26.65
CA LYS A 58 3.61 -10.94 -26.08
C LYS A 58 5.01 -11.56 -25.96
N TYR A 59 5.91 -11.29 -26.91
CA TYR A 59 7.27 -11.82 -26.89
C TYR A 59 8.15 -11.27 -25.77
N VAL A 60 7.77 -10.12 -25.19
CA VAL A 60 8.40 -9.56 -23.98
C VAL A 60 7.90 -10.29 -22.74
N LEU A 61 6.61 -10.60 -22.67
CA LEU A 61 5.96 -11.22 -21.51
C LEU A 61 6.21 -12.73 -21.41
N VAL A 62 6.24 -13.42 -22.56
CA VAL A 62 6.34 -14.87 -22.67
C VAL A 62 7.62 -15.22 -23.42
N PRO A 63 8.63 -15.77 -22.72
CA PRO A 63 9.86 -16.25 -23.36
C PRO A 63 9.58 -17.19 -24.53
N ASP A 64 10.46 -17.18 -25.53
CA ASP A 64 10.42 -18.04 -26.72
C ASP A 64 9.20 -17.86 -27.65
N SER A 65 8.35 -16.86 -27.41
CA SER A 65 7.32 -16.47 -28.38
C SER A 65 7.95 -15.83 -29.61
N ALA A 66 7.27 -15.95 -30.76
CA ALA A 66 7.71 -15.31 -32.00
C ALA A 66 7.86 -13.80 -31.81
N VAL A 67 9.03 -13.27 -32.16
CA VAL A 67 9.33 -11.83 -32.05
C VAL A 67 8.49 -11.07 -33.06
N GLU A 68 7.78 -10.06 -32.58
CA GLU A 68 6.98 -9.17 -33.41
C GLU A 68 7.81 -7.95 -33.79
N VAL A 69 7.83 -7.60 -35.07
CA VAL A 69 8.52 -6.38 -35.55
C VAL A 69 7.59 -5.20 -35.32
N LEU A 70 7.85 -4.44 -34.25
CA LEU A 70 7.12 -3.21 -33.94
C LEU A 70 7.87 -1.99 -34.45
N PRO A 71 7.18 -1.03 -35.08
CA PRO A 71 7.82 0.17 -35.61
C PRO A 71 8.32 1.11 -34.51
N HIS A 72 7.63 1.14 -33.36
CA HIS A 72 7.96 1.96 -32.18
C HIS A 72 7.49 1.24 -30.91
N ALA A 73 8.14 1.50 -29.78
CA ALA A 73 7.64 1.05 -28.49
C ALA A 73 6.40 1.84 -28.04
N PRO A 74 5.47 1.20 -27.30
CA PRO A 74 4.38 1.90 -26.65
C PRO A 74 4.92 2.92 -25.64
N ALA A 75 4.23 4.06 -25.51
CA ALA A 75 4.67 5.16 -24.66
C ALA A 75 4.51 4.88 -23.16
N CYS A 76 3.56 4.03 -22.76
CA CYS A 76 3.28 3.73 -21.36
C CYS A 76 2.86 2.25 -21.15
N PRO A 77 3.71 1.27 -21.51
CA PRO A 77 3.40 -0.14 -21.31
C PRO A 77 3.09 -0.40 -19.83
N VAL A 78 2.05 -1.19 -19.55
CA VAL A 78 1.66 -1.53 -18.18
C VAL A 78 1.61 -3.03 -17.93
N ILE A 79 2.07 -3.43 -16.75
CA ILE A 79 1.78 -4.75 -16.18
C ILE A 79 0.90 -4.55 -14.95
N VAL A 80 -0.20 -5.31 -14.89
CA VAL A 80 -1.22 -5.14 -13.86
C VAL A 80 -1.23 -6.38 -12.96
N PHE A 81 -1.09 -6.16 -11.65
CA PHE A 81 -1.18 -7.17 -10.61
C PHE A 81 -2.44 -6.92 -9.79
N ILE A 82 -3.32 -7.92 -9.69
CA ILE A 82 -4.60 -7.76 -9.01
C ILE A 82 -4.76 -8.87 -7.99
N ASN A 83 -5.11 -8.53 -6.75
CA ASN A 83 -5.58 -9.53 -5.80
C ASN A 83 -7.10 -9.66 -5.95
N SER A 84 -7.55 -10.71 -6.66
CA SER A 84 -8.96 -10.93 -6.99
C SER A 84 -9.89 -11.03 -5.77
N LYS A 85 -9.34 -11.41 -4.61
CA LYS A 85 -10.08 -11.53 -3.34
C LYS A 85 -10.23 -10.19 -2.59
N SER A 86 -9.51 -9.14 -3.01
CA SER A 86 -9.56 -7.83 -2.36
C SER A 86 -10.87 -7.07 -2.67
N GLY A 87 -11.21 -6.13 -1.78
CA GLY A 87 -12.35 -5.23 -1.99
C GLY A 87 -13.74 -5.87 -1.93
N GLY A 88 -13.87 -7.10 -1.42
CA GLY A 88 -15.17 -7.77 -1.36
C GLY A 88 -15.70 -8.20 -2.74
N GLN A 89 -14.82 -8.77 -3.57
CA GLN A 89 -15.01 -9.18 -4.98
C GLN A 89 -14.74 -8.11 -6.04
N LEU A 90 -14.54 -6.83 -5.66
CA LEU A 90 -14.13 -5.79 -6.62
C LEU A 90 -12.82 -6.12 -7.35
N GLY A 91 -11.92 -6.87 -6.71
CA GLY A 91 -10.70 -7.36 -7.36
C GLY A 91 -10.97 -8.34 -8.51
N GLY A 92 -11.97 -9.20 -8.37
CA GLY A 92 -12.38 -10.13 -9.43
C GLY A 92 -12.96 -9.41 -10.64
N ASP A 93 -13.84 -8.44 -10.39
CA ASP A 93 -14.42 -7.61 -11.45
C ASP A 93 -13.33 -6.81 -12.18
N LEU A 94 -12.42 -6.18 -11.44
CA LEU A 94 -11.27 -5.47 -12.04
C LEU A 94 -10.38 -6.39 -12.87
N LEU A 95 -10.10 -7.60 -12.37
CA LEU A 95 -9.31 -8.59 -13.10
C LEU A 95 -9.92 -8.87 -14.47
N HIS A 96 -11.23 -9.08 -14.51
CA HIS A 96 -11.96 -9.28 -15.75
C HIS A 96 -11.86 -8.07 -16.68
N THR A 97 -12.17 -6.87 -16.20
CA THR A 97 -12.18 -5.66 -17.02
C THR A 97 -10.79 -5.27 -17.54
N TYR A 98 -9.73 -5.40 -16.72
CA TYR A 98 -8.36 -5.18 -17.20
C TYR A 98 -7.96 -6.20 -18.27
N ARG A 99 -8.34 -7.48 -18.14
CA ARG A 99 -8.06 -8.50 -19.15
C ARG A 99 -8.81 -8.25 -20.47
N GLU A 100 -10.03 -7.74 -20.40
CA GLU A 100 -10.81 -7.35 -21.58
C GLU A 100 -10.22 -6.15 -22.33
N LEU A 101 -9.70 -5.16 -21.60
CA LEU A 101 -9.13 -3.93 -22.19
C LEU A 101 -7.69 -4.09 -22.68
N LEU A 102 -6.93 -4.94 -22.01
CA LEU A 102 -5.51 -5.16 -22.24
C LEU A 102 -5.30 -6.58 -22.80
N SER A 103 -4.63 -7.46 -22.05
CA SER A 103 -4.50 -8.88 -22.43
C SER A 103 -4.29 -9.74 -21.18
N GLU A 104 -4.64 -11.02 -21.25
CA GLU A 104 -4.37 -11.97 -20.16
C GLU A 104 -2.88 -12.12 -19.86
N ALA A 105 -2.01 -11.88 -20.84
CA ALA A 105 -0.57 -12.03 -20.69
C ALA A 105 0.09 -10.92 -19.83
N GLN A 106 -0.58 -9.77 -19.66
CA GLN A 106 -0.05 -8.63 -18.90
C GLN A 106 -0.87 -8.29 -17.64
N VAL A 107 -1.92 -9.08 -17.35
CA VAL A 107 -2.81 -8.89 -16.20
C VAL A 107 -2.84 -10.16 -15.34
N PHE A 108 -2.17 -10.10 -14.20
CA PHE A 108 -1.87 -11.22 -13.33
C PHE A 108 -2.74 -11.21 -12.06
N ASP A 109 -3.36 -12.35 -11.74
CA ASP A 109 -3.97 -12.55 -10.41
C ASP A 109 -2.89 -12.98 -9.42
N LEU A 110 -2.69 -12.18 -8.38
CA LEU A 110 -1.75 -12.44 -7.29
C LEU A 110 -2.14 -13.67 -6.44
N GLY A 111 -3.38 -14.14 -6.55
CA GLY A 111 -3.81 -15.42 -5.99
C GLY A 111 -3.34 -16.64 -6.77
N GLU A 112 -2.98 -16.47 -8.05
CA GLU A 112 -2.53 -17.55 -8.95
C GLU A 112 -1.01 -17.58 -9.09
N GLU A 113 -0.38 -16.42 -9.36
CA GLU A 113 1.07 -16.29 -9.52
C GLU A 113 1.61 -15.08 -8.75
N GLY A 114 2.68 -15.29 -7.98
CA GLY A 114 3.35 -14.23 -7.22
C GLY A 114 4.09 -13.23 -8.13
N PRO A 115 4.17 -11.94 -7.74
CA PRO A 115 4.82 -10.92 -8.54
C PRO A 115 6.33 -11.15 -8.67
N ASP A 116 6.95 -11.86 -7.72
CA ASP A 116 8.35 -12.28 -7.77
C ASP A 116 8.66 -13.15 -8.99
N LYS A 117 7.83 -14.17 -9.24
CA LYS A 117 8.00 -15.08 -10.37
C LYS A 117 7.74 -14.36 -11.70
N VAL A 118 6.67 -13.57 -11.75
CA VAL A 118 6.27 -12.81 -12.94
C VAL A 118 7.36 -11.80 -13.32
N LEU A 119 7.77 -10.94 -12.39
CA LEU A 119 8.74 -9.89 -12.68
C LEU A 119 10.13 -10.47 -12.97
N TYR A 120 10.57 -11.51 -12.24
CA TYR A 120 11.83 -12.18 -12.56
C TYR A 120 11.82 -12.71 -14.01
N ARG A 121 10.74 -13.38 -14.42
CA ARG A 121 10.61 -13.90 -15.79
C ARG A 121 10.66 -12.78 -16.83
N ILE A 122 9.92 -11.70 -16.61
CA ILE A 122 9.82 -10.59 -17.58
C ILE A 122 11.15 -9.84 -17.68
N TYR A 123 11.78 -9.47 -16.56
CA TYR A 123 13.05 -8.76 -16.58
C TYR A 123 14.21 -9.62 -17.10
N ALA A 124 14.24 -10.92 -16.78
CA ALA A 124 15.22 -11.83 -17.38
C ALA A 124 15.06 -11.93 -18.90
N ASN A 125 13.82 -11.94 -19.40
CA ASN A 125 13.55 -11.97 -20.84
C ASN A 125 13.88 -10.63 -21.51
N LEU A 126 13.56 -9.49 -20.88
CA LEU A 126 13.96 -8.16 -21.35
C LEU A 126 15.49 -8.06 -21.48
N GLU A 127 16.25 -8.52 -20.49
CA GLU A 127 17.71 -8.53 -20.54
C GLU A 127 18.25 -9.37 -21.72
N ARG A 128 17.65 -10.54 -21.94
CA ARG A 128 17.98 -11.40 -23.08
C ARG A 128 17.67 -10.71 -24.42
N LEU A 129 16.51 -10.07 -24.55
CA LEU A 129 16.08 -9.37 -25.77
C LEU A 129 17.02 -8.19 -26.08
N LYS A 130 17.33 -7.36 -25.09
CA LYS A 130 18.30 -6.27 -25.21
C LYS A 130 19.67 -6.78 -25.65
N SER A 131 20.14 -7.87 -25.05
CA SER A 131 21.42 -8.51 -25.40
C SER A 131 21.44 -9.04 -26.85
N SER A 132 20.27 -9.38 -27.40
CA SER A 132 20.12 -9.79 -28.80
C SER A 132 19.95 -8.62 -29.80
N GLY A 133 20.00 -7.38 -29.32
CA GLY A 133 19.88 -6.17 -30.16
C GLY A 133 18.46 -5.65 -30.34
N ASP A 134 17.49 -6.12 -29.54
CA ASP A 134 16.12 -5.61 -29.58
C ASP A 134 16.02 -4.25 -28.88
N MET A 135 15.99 -3.19 -29.68
CA MET A 135 15.87 -1.81 -29.20
C MET A 135 14.50 -1.51 -28.60
N VAL A 136 13.44 -2.16 -29.11
CA VAL A 136 12.06 -1.95 -28.62
C VAL A 136 11.94 -2.51 -27.20
N ALA A 137 12.58 -3.64 -26.90
CA ALA A 137 12.64 -4.17 -25.54
C ALA A 137 13.30 -3.19 -24.55
N ALA A 138 14.37 -2.51 -24.95
CA ALA A 138 15.03 -1.51 -24.11
C ALA A 138 14.12 -0.29 -23.86
N GLU A 139 13.40 0.19 -24.87
CA GLU A 139 12.44 1.29 -24.73
C GLU A 139 11.28 0.90 -23.81
N ILE A 140 10.74 -0.31 -23.98
CA ILE A 140 9.68 -0.84 -23.11
C ILE A 140 10.14 -0.89 -21.65
N GLU A 141 11.34 -1.41 -21.37
CA GLU A 141 11.84 -1.46 -19.99
C GLU A 141 11.93 -0.07 -19.35
N ASN A 142 12.31 0.95 -20.13
CA ASN A 142 12.45 2.32 -19.65
C ASN A 142 11.10 3.04 -19.41
N SER A 143 10.05 2.67 -20.16
CA SER A 143 8.71 3.29 -20.05
C SER A 143 7.69 2.44 -19.28
N LEU A 144 8.06 1.22 -18.87
CA LEU A 144 7.19 0.28 -18.18
C LEU A 144 6.71 0.82 -16.83
N ARG A 145 5.40 0.73 -16.61
CA ARG A 145 4.75 1.03 -15.31
C ARG A 145 4.06 -0.21 -14.77
N LEU A 146 4.04 -0.34 -13.44
CA LEU A 146 3.31 -1.40 -12.77
C LEU A 146 2.04 -0.83 -12.15
N ILE A 147 0.94 -1.58 -12.21
CA ILE A 147 -0.30 -1.28 -11.49
C ILE A 147 -0.54 -2.40 -10.50
N VAL A 148 -0.85 -2.08 -9.24
CA VAL A 148 -1.25 -3.06 -8.23
C VAL A 148 -2.61 -2.73 -7.64
N ALA A 149 -3.56 -3.64 -7.76
CA ALA A 149 -4.90 -3.51 -7.20
C ALA A 149 -5.07 -4.42 -5.98
N GLY A 150 -5.29 -3.82 -4.82
CA GLY A 150 -5.36 -4.54 -3.55
C GLY A 150 -5.44 -3.61 -2.34
N GLY A 151 -5.23 -4.17 -1.15
CA GLY A 151 -4.97 -3.36 0.05
C GLY A 151 -3.48 -3.02 0.21
N ASP A 152 -3.15 -2.31 1.28
CA ASP A 152 -1.77 -1.88 1.57
C ASP A 152 -0.77 -3.04 1.65
N GLY A 153 -1.20 -4.22 2.13
CA GLY A 153 -0.37 -5.43 2.14
C GLY A 153 -0.03 -5.95 0.75
N THR A 154 -0.98 -5.90 -0.18
CA THR A 154 -0.78 -6.27 -1.60
C THR A 154 0.18 -5.30 -2.28
N ALA A 155 -0.01 -3.99 -2.07
CA ALA A 155 0.89 -2.97 -2.61
C ALA A 155 2.31 -3.11 -2.04
N SER A 156 2.43 -3.32 -0.72
CA SER A 156 3.73 -3.53 -0.05
C SER A 156 4.44 -4.79 -0.54
N TRP A 157 3.69 -5.85 -0.89
CA TRP A 157 4.27 -7.05 -1.47
C TRP A 157 4.94 -6.75 -2.82
N LEU A 158 4.23 -6.10 -3.74
CA LEU A 158 4.81 -5.74 -5.04
C LEU A 158 6.02 -4.81 -4.89
N LEU A 159 5.92 -3.78 -4.03
CA LEU A 159 7.02 -2.86 -3.77
C LEU A 159 8.26 -3.59 -3.22
N GLY A 160 8.07 -4.56 -2.31
CA GLY A 160 9.15 -5.40 -1.79
C GLY A 160 9.84 -6.21 -2.88
N VAL A 161 9.05 -6.87 -3.75
CA VAL A 161 9.59 -7.61 -4.89
C VAL A 161 10.40 -6.70 -5.82
N VAL A 162 9.89 -5.51 -6.15
CA VAL A 162 10.61 -4.54 -6.99
C VAL A 162 11.94 -4.14 -6.36
N CYS A 163 11.99 -3.94 -5.04
CA CYS A 163 13.24 -3.67 -4.33
C CYS A 163 14.21 -4.86 -4.37
N ASP A 164 13.72 -6.09 -4.23
CA ASP A 164 14.54 -7.30 -4.20
C ASP A 164 15.17 -7.65 -5.54
N LEU A 165 14.53 -7.24 -6.66
CA LEU A 165 15.08 -7.41 -8.01
C LEU A 165 16.35 -6.58 -8.26
N LYS A 166 16.62 -5.54 -7.46
CA LYS A 166 17.81 -4.67 -7.57
C LYS A 166 18.04 -4.13 -8.99
N LEU A 167 16.95 -3.77 -9.67
CA LEU A 167 16.99 -3.15 -11.00
C LEU A 167 17.74 -1.82 -10.93
N SER A 168 18.49 -1.49 -11.98
CA SER A 168 19.18 -0.20 -12.08
C SER A 168 18.19 0.97 -12.17
N GLN A 169 17.06 0.74 -12.84
CA GLN A 169 15.92 1.65 -12.94
C GLN A 169 14.64 0.86 -12.62
N PRO A 170 14.17 0.85 -11.36
CA PRO A 170 12.93 0.17 -11.02
C PRO A 170 11.71 0.90 -11.63
N PRO A 171 10.69 0.17 -12.11
CA PRO A 171 9.53 0.78 -12.75
C PRO A 171 8.67 1.52 -11.71
N PRO A 172 8.01 2.64 -12.09
CA PRO A 172 7.01 3.28 -11.24
C PRO A 172 5.84 2.33 -10.93
N VAL A 173 5.28 2.44 -9.72
CA VAL A 173 4.16 1.60 -9.27
C VAL A 173 2.95 2.48 -8.92
N ALA A 174 1.84 2.27 -9.62
CA ALA A 174 0.54 2.85 -9.33
C ALA A 174 -0.30 1.88 -8.50
N THR A 175 -1.01 2.40 -7.49
CA THR A 175 -1.75 1.56 -6.54
C THR A 175 -3.25 1.82 -6.61
N VAL A 176 -4.04 0.81 -6.95
CA VAL A 176 -5.51 0.88 -6.97
C VAL A 176 -6.06 0.48 -5.59
N PRO A 177 -6.79 1.38 -4.89
CA PRO A 177 -7.24 1.18 -3.51
C PRO A 177 -8.44 0.21 -3.40
N LEU A 178 -8.17 -1.07 -3.17
CA LEU A 178 -9.20 -2.12 -2.91
C LEU A 178 -9.26 -2.58 -1.45
N GLY A 179 -8.41 -2.04 -0.58
CA GLY A 179 -8.40 -2.35 0.85
C GLY A 179 -9.40 -1.51 1.67
N THR A 180 -9.37 -1.70 2.98
CA THR A 180 -10.18 -0.91 3.92
C THR A 180 -9.48 0.40 4.34
N GLY A 181 -8.18 0.33 4.64
CA GLY A 181 -7.37 1.47 5.08
C GLY A 181 -6.86 2.33 3.93
N ASN A 182 -6.30 1.70 2.89
CA ASN A 182 -5.77 2.32 1.67
C ASN A 182 -4.84 3.50 1.96
N ASN A 183 -3.96 3.33 2.94
CA ASN A 183 -3.02 4.37 3.34
C ASN A 183 -1.97 4.62 2.25
N LEU A 184 -1.45 3.58 1.60
CA LEU A 184 -0.44 3.72 0.54
C LEU A 184 -1.02 4.43 -0.69
N PRO A 185 -2.14 3.97 -1.29
CA PRO A 185 -2.77 4.70 -2.40
C PRO A 185 -3.06 6.16 -2.07
N TYR A 186 -3.54 6.44 -0.86
CA TYR A 186 -3.80 7.82 -0.44
C TYR A 186 -2.50 8.65 -0.35
N SER A 187 -1.46 8.13 0.29
CA SER A 187 -0.16 8.82 0.41
C SER A 187 0.53 9.03 -0.94
N PHE A 188 0.29 8.15 -1.91
CA PHE A 188 0.82 8.27 -3.27
C PHE A 188 -0.03 9.16 -4.20
N GLY A 189 -1.18 9.67 -3.71
CA GLY A 189 -2.04 10.58 -4.46
C GLY A 189 -3.15 9.92 -5.29
N TRP A 190 -3.34 8.59 -5.18
CA TRP A 190 -4.40 7.84 -5.89
C TRP A 190 -5.75 7.85 -5.16
N GLY A 191 -5.82 8.43 -3.96
CA GLY A 191 -7.03 8.52 -3.17
C GLY A 191 -7.33 7.27 -2.33
N LYS A 192 -8.44 7.31 -1.56
CA LYS A 192 -8.82 6.24 -0.61
C LYS A 192 -9.82 5.22 -1.14
N LYS A 193 -10.45 5.51 -2.29
CA LYS A 193 -11.54 4.71 -2.86
C LYS A 193 -11.23 4.35 -4.29
N ASN A 194 -11.57 3.12 -4.66
CA ASN A 194 -11.48 2.67 -6.05
C ASN A 194 -12.40 3.53 -6.94
N PRO A 195 -11.91 4.06 -8.08
CA PRO A 195 -12.74 4.85 -8.99
C PRO A 195 -13.93 4.07 -9.58
N GLY A 196 -13.83 2.74 -9.66
CA GLY A 196 -14.86 1.85 -10.18
C GLY A 196 -14.24 0.55 -10.71
N THR A 197 -15.08 -0.41 -11.09
CA THR A 197 -14.61 -1.67 -11.68
C THR A 197 -15.04 -1.83 -13.13
N ASP A 198 -15.93 -0.96 -13.62
CA ASP A 198 -16.38 -0.95 -15.00
C ASP A 198 -15.30 -0.42 -15.96
N ARG A 199 -15.53 -0.68 -17.25
CA ARG A 199 -14.62 -0.31 -18.34
C ARG A 199 -14.20 1.16 -18.31
N HIS A 200 -15.14 2.08 -18.08
CA HIS A 200 -14.82 3.52 -18.11
C HIS A 200 -13.94 3.92 -16.94
N ALA A 201 -14.19 3.37 -15.74
CA ALA A 201 -13.34 3.61 -14.58
C ALA A 201 -11.91 3.09 -14.78
N VAL A 202 -11.75 1.93 -15.43
CA VAL A 202 -10.43 1.37 -15.74
C VAL A 202 -9.70 2.18 -16.82
N GLU A 203 -10.38 2.55 -17.90
CA GLU A 203 -9.83 3.43 -18.94
C GLU A 203 -9.40 4.78 -18.36
N TYR A 204 -10.23 5.36 -17.48
CA TYR A 204 -9.91 6.58 -16.75
C TYR A 204 -8.63 6.41 -15.91
N PHE A 205 -8.54 5.34 -15.13
CA PHE A 205 -7.37 5.08 -14.28
C PHE A 205 -6.10 4.86 -15.11
N LEU A 206 -6.17 4.13 -16.24
CA LEU A 206 -5.04 3.98 -17.16
C LEU A 206 -4.56 5.34 -17.69
N ASN A 207 -5.48 6.21 -18.10
CA ASN A 207 -5.13 7.56 -18.52
C ASN A 207 -4.47 8.39 -17.39
N GLU A 208 -4.94 8.25 -16.15
CA GLU A 208 -4.29 8.89 -15.00
C GLU A 208 -2.89 8.31 -14.75
N VAL A 209 -2.71 6.99 -14.90
CA VAL A 209 -1.38 6.34 -14.83
C VAL A 209 -0.46 6.88 -15.90
N MET A 210 -0.90 7.09 -17.13
CA MET A 210 -0.08 7.67 -18.19
C MET A 210 0.35 9.12 -17.88
N LYS A 211 -0.55 9.93 -17.32
CA LYS A 211 -0.30 11.35 -17.00
C LYS A 211 0.41 11.56 -15.67
N ALA A 212 0.45 10.55 -14.81
CA ALA A 212 0.99 10.67 -13.47
C ALA A 212 2.48 11.01 -13.48
N ARG A 213 2.85 11.91 -12.56
CA ARG A 213 4.24 12.28 -12.29
C ARG A 213 4.89 11.23 -11.41
N GLU A 214 6.05 10.76 -11.83
CA GLU A 214 6.86 9.83 -11.05
C GLU A 214 7.41 10.51 -9.80
N MET A 215 7.45 9.76 -8.70
CA MET A 215 8.01 10.23 -7.44
C MET A 215 8.87 9.15 -6.81
N LYS A 216 9.98 9.58 -6.20
CA LYS A 216 10.78 8.71 -5.36
C LYS A 216 10.11 8.60 -3.99
N ILE A 217 10.09 7.40 -3.45
CA ILE A 217 9.53 7.09 -2.14
C ILE A 217 10.61 6.48 -1.27
N ASP A 218 10.57 6.78 0.02
CA ASP A 218 11.44 6.14 1.00
C ASP A 218 10.91 4.74 1.35
N SER A 219 11.83 3.81 1.58
CA SER A 219 11.52 2.49 2.14
C SER A 219 12.22 2.34 3.48
N TRP A 220 11.48 1.86 4.47
CA TRP A 220 12.00 1.63 5.80
C TRP A 220 12.34 0.16 5.96
N HIS A 221 13.58 -0.13 6.36
CA HIS A 221 14.04 -1.49 6.61
C HIS A 221 14.04 -1.76 8.11
N ILE A 222 13.29 -2.77 8.54
CA ILE A 222 13.28 -3.23 9.92
C ILE A 222 14.11 -4.50 10.07
N THR A 223 14.86 -4.59 11.17
CA THR A 223 15.40 -5.84 11.69
C THR A 223 14.80 -6.05 13.08
N MET A 224 13.98 -7.08 13.22
CA MET A 224 13.32 -7.44 14.47
C MET A 224 13.97 -8.71 15.02
N ARG A 225 14.33 -8.70 16.31
CA ARG A 225 14.87 -9.88 17.00
C ARG A 225 13.96 -10.26 18.14
N MET A 226 13.37 -11.44 18.05
CA MET A 226 12.38 -11.92 19.02
C MET A 226 12.91 -13.18 19.70
N ARG A 227 12.66 -13.35 21.00
CA ARG A 227 13.06 -14.57 21.69
C ARG A 227 12.30 -15.76 21.07
N ALA A 228 13.02 -16.79 20.66
CA ALA A 228 12.44 -18.03 20.18
C ALA A 228 11.61 -18.65 21.33
N PRO A 229 10.33 -19.00 21.11
CA PRO A 229 9.51 -19.63 22.15
C PRO A 229 10.15 -20.95 22.59
N LYS A 230 10.49 -21.08 23.88
CA LYS A 230 11.08 -22.33 24.44
C LYS A 230 10.05 -23.23 25.16
N GLU A 231 8.94 -22.67 25.66
CA GLU A 231 7.71 -23.32 26.19
C GLU A 231 6.82 -22.23 26.84
N GLY A 232 5.48 -22.34 26.78
CA GLY A 232 4.53 -21.41 27.40
C GLY A 232 3.15 -21.35 26.68
N SER A 233 2.13 -20.72 27.30
CA SER A 233 0.74 -20.59 26.78
C SER A 233 0.59 -19.79 25.48
N CYS A 234 1.71 -19.41 24.86
CA CYS A 234 1.72 -19.01 23.48
C CYS A 234 1.82 -20.30 22.67
N ASP A 235 0.66 -20.92 22.45
CA ASP A 235 0.48 -22.08 21.56
C ASP A 235 1.37 -21.94 20.32
N PRO A 236 1.93 -23.04 19.80
CA PRO A 236 2.90 -23.00 18.71
C PRO A 236 2.35 -22.11 17.62
N ILE A 237 2.98 -20.95 17.42
CA ILE A 237 2.53 -19.99 16.42
C ILE A 237 2.63 -20.78 15.11
N PRO A 238 1.49 -21.10 14.43
CA PRO A 238 1.55 -21.77 13.13
C PRO A 238 2.52 -20.97 12.28
N PRO A 239 3.36 -21.61 11.44
CA PRO A 239 4.53 -20.97 10.81
C PRO A 239 4.11 -19.57 10.40
N LEU A 240 4.64 -18.56 11.11
CA LEU A 240 4.13 -17.19 11.03
C LEU A 240 3.93 -16.92 9.54
N GLU A 241 2.69 -16.75 9.10
CA GLU A 241 2.44 -16.22 7.76
C GLU A 241 2.95 -14.79 7.84
N LEU A 242 4.27 -14.64 7.69
CA LEU A 242 4.92 -13.36 7.67
C LEU A 242 4.29 -12.59 6.51
N PRO A 243 4.03 -11.29 6.69
CA PRO A 243 3.73 -10.44 5.55
C PRO A 243 4.77 -10.66 4.46
N HIS A 244 4.38 -10.63 3.20
CA HIS A 244 5.30 -10.90 2.09
C HIS A 244 6.54 -9.99 2.05
N SER A 245 6.49 -8.83 2.72
CA SER A 245 7.62 -7.91 2.86
C SER A 245 8.54 -8.20 4.06
N LEU A 246 8.30 -9.27 4.82
CA LEU A 246 9.06 -9.67 6.02
C LEU A 246 9.54 -11.13 5.90
N HIS A 247 10.82 -11.35 6.13
CA HIS A 247 11.46 -12.65 5.98
C HIS A 247 12.22 -13.05 7.26
N ALA A 248 12.15 -14.33 7.60
CA ALA A 248 12.99 -14.92 8.64
C ALA A 248 14.45 -15.00 8.13
N PHE A 249 15.36 -14.36 8.86
CA PHE A 249 16.76 -14.22 8.49
C PHE A 249 17.63 -15.10 9.40
N HIS A 250 17.92 -16.32 8.92
CA HIS A 250 18.56 -17.37 9.70
C HIS A 250 20.10 -17.26 9.78
N ARG A 251 20.73 -16.49 8.88
CA ARG A 251 22.20 -16.31 8.83
C ARG A 251 22.63 -14.96 9.39
N VAL A 252 22.62 -14.82 10.71
CA VAL A 252 23.20 -13.64 11.37
C VAL A 252 24.72 -13.84 11.48
N SER A 253 25.51 -12.80 11.16
CA SER A 253 26.97 -12.88 11.26
C SER A 253 27.39 -13.26 12.69
N PRO A 254 28.35 -14.18 12.89
CA PRO A 254 28.90 -14.47 14.21
C PRO A 254 29.53 -13.25 14.88
N THR A 255 29.93 -12.25 14.09
CA THR A 255 30.53 -11.00 14.56
C THR A 255 29.50 -9.93 14.93
N ASP A 256 28.21 -10.17 14.72
CA ASP A 256 27.15 -9.23 15.12
C ASP A 256 26.96 -9.30 16.63
N SER A 257 27.43 -8.28 17.35
CA SER A 257 27.34 -8.18 18.81
C SER A 257 25.91 -8.16 19.35
N LEU A 258 24.92 -7.95 18.48
CA LEU A 258 23.49 -7.96 18.81
C LEU A 258 22.81 -9.28 18.43
N ASN A 259 23.57 -10.27 17.93
CA ASN A 259 23.11 -11.64 17.73
C ASN A 259 23.08 -12.37 19.07
N VAL A 260 21.89 -12.74 19.53
CA VAL A 260 21.70 -13.38 20.83
C VAL A 260 21.16 -14.79 20.60
N GLU A 261 21.78 -15.78 21.23
CA GLU A 261 21.34 -17.16 21.14
C GLU A 261 19.90 -17.32 21.66
N GLY A 262 19.09 -18.12 20.96
CA GLY A 262 17.67 -18.30 21.29
C GLY A 262 16.78 -17.14 20.87
N TYR A 263 17.20 -16.30 19.92
CA TYR A 263 16.37 -15.28 19.28
C TYR A 263 16.26 -15.53 17.76
N ASP A 264 15.05 -15.41 17.23
CA ASP A 264 14.78 -15.38 15.80
C ASP A 264 14.93 -13.95 15.28
N THR A 265 15.60 -13.80 14.13
CA THR A 265 15.75 -12.51 13.46
C THR A 265 14.83 -12.45 12.25
N PHE A 266 14.02 -11.41 12.15
CA PHE A 266 13.18 -11.08 11.00
C PHE A 266 13.67 -9.79 10.36
N ARG A 267 13.64 -9.73 9.04
CA ARG A 267 14.03 -8.54 8.27
C ARG A 267 13.02 -8.25 7.17
N GLY A 268 12.72 -6.98 6.95
CA GLY A 268 11.71 -6.62 5.97
C GLY A 268 11.63 -5.14 5.67
N GLY A 269 10.93 -4.83 4.58
CA GLY A 269 10.64 -3.48 4.12
C GLY A 269 9.21 -3.04 4.47
N PHE A 270 9.01 -1.75 4.72
CA PHE A 270 7.69 -1.13 4.81
C PHE A 270 7.70 0.31 4.28
N TRP A 271 6.54 0.76 3.78
CA TRP A 271 6.38 2.06 3.08
C TRP A 271 5.37 3.00 3.75
N ASN A 272 4.84 2.62 4.91
CA ASN A 272 3.82 3.40 5.61
C ASN A 272 4.20 3.62 7.08
N TYR A 273 3.94 2.63 7.94
CA TYR A 273 4.30 2.69 9.35
C TYR A 273 4.64 1.30 9.87
N PHE A 274 5.38 1.29 10.99
CA PHE A 274 5.53 0.15 11.87
C PHE A 274 4.91 0.51 13.22
N SER A 275 4.05 -0.36 13.73
CA SER A 275 3.41 -0.16 15.03
C SER A 275 3.64 -1.34 15.97
N MET A 276 3.70 -1.03 17.27
CA MET A 276 3.78 -1.98 18.37
C MET A 276 2.94 -1.48 19.55
N GLY A 277 2.44 -2.40 20.38
CA GLY A 277 1.52 -2.08 21.47
C GLY A 277 0.06 -2.09 21.03
N MET A 278 -0.75 -1.15 21.52
CA MET A 278 -2.22 -1.18 21.34
C MET A 278 -2.65 -1.09 19.89
N ASP A 279 -1.99 -0.26 19.09
CA ASP A 279 -2.34 -0.12 17.67
C ASP A 279 -2.13 -1.44 16.93
N ALA A 280 -1.02 -2.11 17.22
CA ALA A 280 -0.74 -3.44 16.69
C ALA A 280 -1.74 -4.48 17.22
N GLN A 281 -2.16 -4.39 18.49
CA GLN A 281 -3.14 -5.31 19.08
C GLN A 281 -4.54 -5.16 18.47
N VAL A 282 -5.01 -3.93 18.25
CA VAL A 282 -6.28 -3.64 17.58
C VAL A 282 -6.22 -4.08 16.12
N SER A 283 -5.14 -3.77 15.41
CA SER A 283 -4.90 -4.21 14.04
C SER A 283 -4.87 -5.75 13.91
N TYR A 284 -4.22 -6.42 14.86
CA TYR A 284 -4.16 -7.89 14.93
C TYR A 284 -5.55 -8.50 15.19
N ALA A 285 -6.30 -7.96 16.15
CA ALA A 285 -7.65 -8.43 16.45
C ALA A 285 -8.58 -8.26 15.24
N PHE A 286 -8.54 -7.10 14.58
CA PHE A 286 -9.30 -6.84 13.37
C PHE A 286 -8.94 -7.80 12.24
N HIS A 287 -7.64 -8.00 11.98
CA HIS A 287 -7.17 -8.91 10.94
C HIS A 287 -7.55 -10.37 11.22
N SER A 288 -7.47 -10.80 12.48
CA SER A 288 -7.85 -12.14 12.91
C SER A 288 -9.35 -12.39 12.71
N GLU A 289 -10.20 -11.45 13.14
CA GLU A 289 -11.65 -11.53 12.92
C GLU A 289 -11.98 -11.57 11.42
N ARG A 290 -11.27 -10.77 10.61
CA ARG A 290 -11.43 -10.76 9.15
C ARG A 290 -11.01 -12.09 8.50
N LYS A 291 -9.95 -12.72 9.00
CA LYS A 291 -9.52 -14.05 8.53
C LYS A 291 -10.53 -15.14 8.91
N LEU A 292 -11.13 -15.05 10.09
CA LEU A 292 -12.12 -16.02 10.59
C LEU A 292 -13.49 -15.88 9.93
N HIS A 293 -13.92 -14.65 9.65
CA HIS A 293 -15.28 -14.34 9.15
C HIS A 293 -15.26 -13.47 7.88
N PRO A 294 -14.59 -13.88 6.79
CA PRO A 294 -14.39 -13.04 5.60
C PRO A 294 -15.70 -12.54 4.98
N GLU A 295 -16.81 -13.27 5.14
CA GLU A 295 -18.15 -12.89 4.68
C GLU A 295 -18.67 -11.59 5.30
N ARG A 296 -18.23 -11.25 6.52
CA ARG A 296 -18.63 -10.02 7.23
C ARG A 296 -17.83 -8.80 6.78
N PHE A 297 -16.69 -9.00 6.11
CA PHE A 297 -15.73 -7.93 5.81
C PHE A 297 -15.70 -7.48 4.35
N LYS A 298 -16.83 -7.62 3.64
CA LYS A 298 -16.95 -7.25 2.22
C LYS A 298 -17.11 -5.75 1.98
N ASN A 299 -17.48 -4.97 3.00
CA ASN A 299 -17.81 -3.55 2.84
C ASN A 299 -16.83 -2.67 3.63
N GLN A 300 -16.22 -1.69 2.97
CA GLN A 300 -15.23 -0.80 3.58
C GLN A 300 -15.77 -0.03 4.80
N LEU A 301 -17.02 0.47 4.75
CA LEU A 301 -17.62 1.22 5.86
C LEU A 301 -17.88 0.32 7.07
N VAL A 302 -18.38 -0.90 6.82
CA VAL A 302 -18.56 -1.91 7.87
C VAL A 302 -17.21 -2.25 8.50
N ASN A 303 -16.18 -2.46 7.67
CA ASN A 303 -14.84 -2.77 8.14
C ASN A 303 -14.25 -1.64 9.00
N GLN A 304 -14.38 -0.39 8.56
CA GLN A 304 -13.95 0.78 9.34
C GLN A 304 -14.70 0.91 10.66
N THR A 305 -16.01 0.62 10.67
CA THR A 305 -16.83 0.64 11.89
C THR A 305 -16.40 -0.46 12.86
N THR A 306 -16.15 -1.67 12.36
CA THR A 306 -15.66 -2.79 13.18
C THR A 306 -14.29 -2.48 13.76
N TYR A 307 -13.38 -1.90 12.97
CA TYR A 307 -12.06 -1.45 13.45
C TYR A 307 -12.20 -0.42 14.57
N ALA A 308 -13.07 0.60 14.39
CA ALA A 308 -13.34 1.60 15.43
C ALA A 308 -13.91 0.98 16.71
N LYS A 309 -14.84 0.03 16.60
CA LYS A 309 -15.39 -0.71 17.75
C LYS A 309 -14.30 -1.46 18.51
N LEU A 310 -13.41 -2.16 17.81
CA LEU A 310 -12.28 -2.87 18.42
C LEU A 310 -11.31 -1.89 19.11
N GLY A 311 -11.06 -0.73 18.51
CA GLY A 311 -10.29 0.34 19.16
C GLY A 311 -10.94 0.81 20.46
N CYS A 312 -12.27 0.99 20.48
CA CYS A 312 -13.00 1.36 21.70
C CYS A 312 -12.94 0.28 22.78
N THR A 313 -13.16 -1.00 22.43
CA THR A 313 -13.18 -2.10 23.42
C THR A 313 -11.81 -2.35 24.03
N GLN A 314 -10.74 -2.08 23.28
CA GLN A 314 -9.38 -2.16 23.79
C GLN A 314 -8.92 -0.88 24.51
N GLY A 315 -9.80 0.11 24.69
CA GLY A 315 -9.52 1.26 25.55
C GLY A 315 -8.79 2.42 24.87
N TRP A 316 -8.73 2.47 23.53
CA TRP A 316 -8.17 3.62 22.80
C TRP A 316 -8.82 4.95 23.21
N PHE A 317 -10.12 4.93 23.47
CA PHE A 317 -10.92 6.09 23.90
C PHE A 317 -11.26 6.10 25.39
N CYS A 318 -10.86 5.06 26.13
CA CYS A 318 -11.15 4.90 27.56
C CYS A 318 -9.87 4.62 28.37
N ALA A 319 -8.72 5.08 27.89
CA ALA A 319 -7.46 4.96 28.61
C ALA A 319 -7.56 5.72 29.94
N SER A 320 -7.17 5.08 31.03
CA SER A 320 -7.13 5.71 32.36
C SER A 320 -6.27 6.97 32.31
N LEU A 321 -6.78 8.13 32.73
CA LEU A 321 -5.97 9.35 32.86
C LEU A 321 -4.85 9.22 33.92
N PHE A 322 -4.90 8.16 34.72
CA PHE A 322 -3.93 7.81 35.74
C PHE A 322 -3.23 6.51 35.36
N HIS A 323 -1.97 6.64 34.93
CA HIS A 323 -1.10 5.52 34.66
C HIS A 323 0.06 5.51 35.65
N PRO A 324 0.37 4.36 36.27
CA PRO A 324 1.56 4.24 37.09
C PRO A 324 2.80 4.61 36.29
N THR A 325 3.71 5.39 36.87
CA THR A 325 5.03 5.69 36.27
C THR A 325 5.81 4.43 35.93
N SER A 326 5.49 3.30 36.59
CA SER A 326 6.05 1.97 36.35
C SER A 326 5.71 1.35 34.98
N ARG A 327 4.79 1.94 34.21
CA ARG A 327 4.36 1.48 32.88
C ARG A 327 4.70 2.48 31.75
N ASN A 328 5.54 3.47 32.03
CA ASN A 328 6.00 4.40 31.00
C ASN A 328 6.91 3.67 29.99
N ILE A 329 6.77 3.99 28.70
CA ILE A 329 7.65 3.49 27.63
C ILE A 329 9.15 3.69 27.93
N ALA A 330 9.53 4.77 28.63
CA ALA A 330 10.90 5.01 29.07
C ALA A 330 11.45 3.91 30.00
N GLN A 331 10.57 3.10 30.61
CA GLN A 331 10.94 1.95 31.44
C GLN A 331 10.80 0.61 30.70
N LEU A 332 10.00 0.58 29.62
CA LEU A 332 9.71 -0.64 28.85
C LEU A 332 10.59 -0.78 27.61
N ALA A 333 11.12 0.33 27.09
CA ALA A 333 11.90 0.35 25.87
C ALA A 333 13.11 1.28 26.01
N LYS A 334 14.26 0.79 25.52
CA LYS A 334 15.46 1.59 25.31
C LYS A 334 15.52 1.98 23.85
N VAL A 335 15.31 3.26 23.56
CA VAL A 335 15.38 3.78 22.19
C VAL A 335 16.78 4.31 21.93
N LYS A 336 17.37 3.89 20.80
CA LYS A 336 18.66 4.40 20.34
C LYS A 336 18.53 4.93 18.91
N ILE A 337 19.25 5.98 18.60
CA ILE A 337 19.37 6.56 17.26
C ILE A 337 20.80 6.40 16.76
N MET A 338 20.99 6.06 15.48
CA MET A 338 22.32 6.01 14.87
C MET A 338 22.66 7.38 14.26
N LYS A 339 23.78 7.97 14.67
CA LYS A 339 24.32 9.19 14.02
C LYS A 339 24.94 8.86 12.67
N LYS A 340 25.13 9.89 11.83
CA LYS A 340 25.76 9.77 10.49
C LYS A 340 27.12 9.05 10.50
N HIS A 341 27.86 9.11 11.61
CA HIS A 341 29.17 8.46 11.77
C HIS A 341 29.07 7.00 12.29
N GLY A 342 27.88 6.39 12.29
CA GLY A 342 27.66 5.00 12.70
C GLY A 342 27.58 4.76 14.21
N GLN A 343 27.65 5.81 15.02
CA GLN A 343 27.56 5.71 16.48
C GLN A 343 26.10 5.68 16.95
N TRP A 344 25.74 4.67 17.74
CA TRP A 344 24.44 4.58 18.40
C TRP A 344 24.42 5.44 19.67
N GLU A 345 23.50 6.39 19.72
CA GLU A 345 23.21 7.21 20.90
C GLU A 345 21.87 6.81 21.49
N GLU A 346 21.79 6.70 22.81
CA GLU A 346 20.53 6.45 23.51
C GLU A 346 19.69 7.73 23.57
N LEU A 347 18.44 7.63 23.12
CA LEU A 347 17.49 8.73 23.16
C LEU A 347 16.87 8.77 24.55
N HIS A 348 17.09 9.86 25.29
CA HIS A 348 16.43 10.05 26.57
C HIS A 348 14.93 10.27 26.35
N ILE A 349 14.10 9.34 26.81
CA ILE A 349 12.65 9.50 26.80
C ILE A 349 12.24 10.05 28.18
N PRO A 350 11.65 11.26 28.25
CA PRO A 350 11.23 11.84 29.52
C PRO A 350 10.25 10.92 30.25
N HIS A 351 10.42 10.81 31.57
CA HIS A 351 9.49 10.05 32.43
C HIS A 351 8.11 10.73 32.59
N SER A 352 7.96 11.97 32.12
CA SER A 352 6.71 12.73 32.15
C SER A 352 5.82 12.43 30.94
N ARG A 353 4.52 12.26 31.20
CA ARG A 353 3.41 11.96 30.28
C ARG A 353 3.69 12.31 28.81
N VAL A 354 3.75 11.29 27.95
CA VAL A 354 3.48 11.46 26.52
C VAL A 354 2.00 11.87 26.40
N ARG A 355 1.73 13.17 26.18
CA ARG A 355 0.39 13.60 25.76
C ARG A 355 0.20 13.11 24.34
N VAL A 356 -0.84 12.30 24.12
CA VAL A 356 -1.40 12.10 22.78
C VAL A 356 -1.96 13.45 22.36
N GLY A 357 -1.29 14.13 21.43
CA GLY A 357 -1.73 15.44 20.95
C GLY A 357 -3.02 15.32 20.17
N HIS A 358 -4.12 15.83 20.72
CA HIS A 358 -5.26 16.28 19.92
C HIS A 358 -4.82 17.55 19.18
N ARG A 359 -5.10 17.63 17.88
CA ARG A 359 -4.87 18.80 17.03
C ARG A 359 -5.72 19.95 17.57
N GLY A 360 -5.13 20.81 18.40
CA GLY A 360 -5.69 22.06 18.89
C GLY A 360 -4.79 23.20 18.44
N SER A 361 -5.38 24.11 17.67
CA SER A 361 -4.80 25.37 17.19
C SER A 361 -4.31 26.25 18.35
N ASP A 362 -3.02 26.56 18.39
CA ASP A 362 -2.53 27.79 19.03
C ASP A 362 -1.25 28.29 18.33
N PRO A 363 -1.18 29.55 17.88
CA PRO A 363 -0.08 30.08 17.10
C PRO A 363 0.80 30.98 17.97
N ASP A 364 1.67 30.42 18.80
CA ASP A 364 2.87 31.12 19.29
C ASP A 364 3.66 30.20 20.23
N HIS A 365 4.81 29.71 19.77
CA HIS A 365 6.06 29.69 20.52
C HIS A 365 7.13 28.95 19.72
N SER A 366 8.05 29.74 19.16
CA SER A 366 9.34 29.31 18.63
C SER A 366 10.23 28.76 19.75
N SER A 367 10.17 27.46 20.00
CA SER A 367 11.22 26.75 20.74
C SER A 367 11.43 25.36 20.14
N LEU A 368 12.63 24.83 20.29
CA LEU A 368 13.23 23.65 19.63
C LEU A 368 12.51 22.28 19.84
N SER A 369 11.20 22.26 20.06
CA SER A 369 10.34 21.06 20.16
C SER A 369 9.67 20.63 18.85
N ASP A 370 9.81 21.40 17.77
CA ASP A 370 9.06 21.18 16.51
C ASP A 370 9.76 20.28 15.48
N TRP A 371 10.81 19.56 15.89
CA TRP A 371 11.35 18.44 15.11
C TRP A 371 10.76 17.11 15.61
N TRP A 372 9.43 17.01 15.62
CA TRP A 372 8.81 15.71 15.35
C TRP A 372 9.03 15.40 13.87
N VAL A 373 10.28 15.05 13.53
CA VAL A 373 10.54 14.24 12.34
C VAL A 373 9.57 13.08 12.46
N HIS A 374 8.66 12.96 11.49
CA HIS A 374 7.74 11.83 11.36
C HIS A 374 8.56 10.54 11.44
N MET A 375 8.77 10.03 12.65
CA MET A 375 9.14 8.65 12.85
C MET A 375 7.91 7.87 12.40
N PRO A 376 8.02 6.99 11.40
CA PRO A 376 6.95 6.05 11.06
C PRO A 376 6.79 4.94 12.11
N LEU A 377 7.29 5.19 13.32
CA LEU A 377 7.20 4.34 14.49
C LEU A 377 6.02 4.86 15.33
N ILE A 378 4.82 4.33 15.10
CA ILE A 378 3.70 4.56 16.02
C ILE A 378 3.91 3.61 17.20
N VAL A 379 4.60 4.08 18.23
CA VAL A 379 4.64 3.36 19.51
C VAL A 379 3.47 3.83 20.37
N SER A 380 2.32 3.22 20.17
CA SER A 380 1.19 3.34 21.09
C SER A 380 1.39 2.33 22.22
N GLY A 381 2.24 2.70 23.18
CA GLY A 381 2.63 1.79 24.25
C GLY A 381 1.47 1.36 25.13
N TRP A 382 1.11 0.07 25.04
CA TRP A 382 0.60 -0.77 26.14
C TRP A 382 1.03 -2.21 25.83
N ILE A 383 1.76 -2.84 26.77
CA ILE A 383 1.97 -4.30 26.85
C ILE A 383 1.24 -4.74 28.12
#